data_AF-A0A316DFD9-F1
#
_entry.id   AF-A0A316DFD9-F1
#
_cell.length_a   1.000
_cell.length_b   1.000
_cell.length_c   1.000
_cell.angle_alpha   90.00
_cell.angle_beta   90.00
_cell.angle_gamma   90.00
#
_symmetry.space_group_name_H-M   'P 1'
#
loop_
_entity.id
_entity.type
_entity.pdbx_description
1 polymer ?
#
loop_
_entity_poly.entity_id
_entity_poly.type
_entity_poly.pdbx_seq_one_letter_code
_entity_poly.pdbx_strand_id
1 'polypeptide(L)'
;METTQNNNNGNGILKAALAVAMLFIGFLGYLLYDSKKTNSNQEQVISQKVEQLANTKSRLDSVSTQLDAKIAEIQSLGGRVDELVAAKEQLEKDKKALTNAKFFNSKQYDAKIKEYVALLTEKDQVIAQLKSENESLTAQTVTLSKEKEVLVQEKQVFIEENTGLKGEKEKLTQTVADYSSKNDELTKKVKAGAQLKAQNLQVYAVKANGKVKDGGKYRAKKVDQLKLAFTLPSNPITEKENKEIMVRIMDSDGAVITDSATGSSVFNFDGKEMAYTTKGTVTYTNNDQNVEMLYARGAAYRAGNYTVELYSEGFKIGQGNFIIK
;
A
#
# COMPACT_ATOMS: atom_id res chain seq x y z
N MET A 1 -93.32 11.05 133.31
CA MET A 1 -93.79 9.73 132.85
C MET A 1 -93.29 9.52 131.44
N GLU A 2 -92.62 8.39 131.22
CA GLU A 2 -92.18 7.92 129.90
C GLU A 2 -93.36 7.70 128.95
N THR A 3 -93.19 7.92 127.65
CA THR A 3 -92.93 6.83 126.68
C THR A 3 -92.83 7.35 125.24
N THR A 4 -92.01 6.62 124.50
CA THR A 4 -91.55 6.66 123.11
C THR A 4 -92.59 6.29 122.06
N GLN A 5 -92.39 6.74 120.81
CA GLN A 5 -92.54 5.98 119.54
C GLN A 5 -92.03 6.85 118.37
N ASN A 6 -90.89 6.56 117.71
CA ASN A 6 -90.50 5.48 116.77
C ASN A 6 -90.96 5.66 115.30
N ASN A 7 -90.07 6.31 114.53
CA ASN A 7 -89.48 5.94 113.23
C ASN A 7 -90.34 5.29 112.10
N ASN A 8 -90.33 5.92 110.90
CA ASN A 8 -90.26 5.24 109.59
C ASN A 8 -90.19 6.26 108.43
N ASN A 9 -88.99 6.70 108.03
CA ASN A 9 -88.79 7.38 106.74
C ASN A 9 -87.41 7.12 106.09
N GLY A 10 -86.65 6.14 106.57
CA GLY A 10 -85.30 5.84 106.07
C GLY A 10 -85.24 4.99 104.79
N ASN A 11 -86.25 4.17 104.51
CA ASN A 11 -86.14 3.12 103.47
C ASN A 11 -86.37 3.60 102.02
N GLY A 12 -87.09 4.71 101.81
CA GLY A 12 -87.31 5.27 100.46
C GLY A 12 -86.09 6.01 99.93
N ILE A 13 -85.45 6.80 100.79
CA ILE A 13 -84.23 7.56 100.48
C ILE A 13 -83.04 6.60 100.28
N LEU A 14 -82.93 5.54 101.10
CA LEU A 14 -81.90 4.51 100.94
C LEU A 14 -82.04 3.75 99.62
N LYS A 15 -83.26 3.36 99.22
CA LYS A 15 -83.48 2.66 97.93
C LYS A 15 -83.23 3.57 96.72
N ALA A 16 -83.62 4.84 96.80
CA ALA A 16 -83.34 5.83 95.77
C ALA A 16 -81.82 6.09 95.64
N ALA A 17 -81.11 6.23 96.76
CA ALA A 17 -79.66 6.39 96.78
C ALA A 17 -78.92 5.17 96.20
N LEU A 18 -79.41 3.96 96.46
CA LEU A 18 -78.85 2.71 95.91
C LEU A 18 -79.05 2.58 94.39
N ALA A 19 -80.22 2.99 93.90
CA ALA A 19 -80.49 3.01 92.46
C ALA A 19 -79.59 4.02 91.73
N VAL A 20 -79.40 5.21 92.32
CA VAL A 20 -78.47 6.23 91.77
C VAL A 20 -77.03 5.73 91.81
N ALA A 21 -76.60 5.07 92.89
CA ALA A 21 -75.25 4.50 92.99
C ALA A 21 -75.00 3.40 91.94
N MET A 22 -75.97 2.51 91.67
CA MET A 22 -75.84 1.49 90.63
C MET A 22 -75.76 2.09 89.22
N LEU A 23 -76.54 3.15 88.93
CA LEU A 23 -76.43 3.88 87.68
C LEU A 23 -75.06 4.56 87.54
N PHE A 24 -74.52 5.10 88.63
CA PHE A 24 -73.18 5.70 88.65
C PHE A 24 -72.07 4.67 88.41
N ILE A 25 -72.15 3.50 89.04
CA ILE A 25 -71.21 2.39 88.83
C ILE A 25 -71.30 1.86 87.39
N GLY A 26 -72.51 1.74 86.83
CA GLY A 26 -72.71 1.37 85.43
C GLY A 26 -72.14 2.39 84.46
N PHE A 27 -72.31 3.69 84.72
CA PHE A 27 -71.74 4.78 83.93
C PHE A 27 -70.20 4.82 84.01
N LEU A 28 -69.63 4.62 85.20
CA LEU A 28 -68.18 4.50 85.39
C LEU A 28 -67.62 3.24 84.73
N GLY A 29 -68.35 2.12 84.80
CA GLY A 29 -67.99 0.87 84.13
C GLY A 29 -68.04 0.99 82.61
N TYR A 30 -69.04 1.69 82.07
CA TYR A 30 -69.13 2.03 80.65
C TYR A 30 -67.99 2.97 80.22
N LEU A 31 -67.71 4.04 80.98
CA LEU A 31 -66.58 4.93 80.71
C LEU A 31 -65.22 4.21 80.78
N LEU A 32 -65.04 3.27 81.72
CA LEU A 32 -63.83 2.45 81.81
C LEU A 32 -63.74 1.43 80.67
N TYR A 33 -64.86 0.82 80.26
CA TYR A 33 -64.90 -0.10 79.12
C TYR A 33 -64.65 0.62 77.79
N ASP A 34 -65.29 1.78 77.59
CA ASP A 34 -65.10 2.65 76.43
C ASP A 34 -63.68 3.24 76.40
N SER A 35 -63.14 3.65 77.55
CA SER A 35 -61.73 4.06 77.68
C SER A 35 -60.78 2.90 77.35
N LYS A 36 -61.03 1.69 77.86
CA LYS A 36 -60.18 0.51 77.59
C LYS A 36 -60.27 0.05 76.14
N LYS A 37 -61.45 0.12 75.51
CA LYS A 37 -61.66 -0.22 74.09
C LYS A 37 -61.07 0.84 73.16
N THR A 38 -61.20 2.11 73.51
CA THR A 38 -60.56 3.23 72.80
C THR A 38 -59.03 3.17 72.92
N ASN A 39 -58.50 2.88 74.11
CA ASN A 39 -57.06 2.70 74.34
C ASN A 39 -56.51 1.48 73.58
N SER A 40 -57.22 0.35 73.56
CA SER A 40 -56.79 -0.84 72.81
C SER A 40 -56.80 -0.61 71.29
N ASN A 41 -57.81 0.08 70.76
CA ASN A 41 -57.86 0.49 69.34
C ASN A 41 -56.75 1.50 69.00
N GLN A 42 -56.43 2.43 69.90
CA GLN A 42 -55.34 3.39 69.74
C GLN A 42 -53.97 2.71 69.78
N GLU A 43 -53.72 1.79 70.72
CA GLU A 43 -52.49 0.99 70.77
C GLU A 43 -52.27 0.18 69.49
N GLN A 44 -53.33 -0.43 68.94
CA GLN A 44 -53.24 -1.18 67.69
C GLN A 44 -52.94 -0.27 66.48
N VAL A 45 -53.54 0.91 66.40
CA VAL A 45 -53.24 1.91 65.35
C VAL A 45 -51.83 2.47 65.50
N ILE A 46 -51.37 2.74 66.73
CA ILE A 46 -50.01 3.20 67.01
C ILE A 46 -49.00 2.13 66.61
N SER A 47 -49.24 0.87 66.98
CA SER A 47 -48.39 -0.28 66.62
C SER A 47 -48.28 -0.43 65.10
N GLN A 48 -49.41 -0.39 64.36
CA GLN A 48 -49.40 -0.42 62.90
C GLN A 48 -48.67 0.77 62.27
N LYS A 49 -48.81 1.98 62.84
CA LYS A 49 -48.10 3.18 62.37
C LYS A 49 -46.59 3.10 62.63
N VAL A 50 -46.18 2.53 63.76
CA VAL A 50 -44.76 2.29 64.09
C VAL A 50 -44.16 1.27 63.13
N GLU A 51 -44.88 0.19 62.83
CA GLU A 51 -44.46 -0.82 61.87
C GLU A 51 -44.36 -0.25 60.44
N GLN A 52 -45.37 0.49 59.98
CA GLN A 52 -45.32 1.16 58.68
C GLN A 52 -44.15 2.16 58.59
N LEU A 53 -43.90 2.94 59.64
CA LEU A 53 -42.76 3.86 59.70
C LEU A 53 -41.42 3.12 59.60
N ALA A 54 -41.26 2.01 60.32
CA ALA A 54 -40.07 1.18 60.25
C ALA A 54 -39.86 0.59 58.84
N ASN A 55 -40.94 0.08 58.24
CA ASN A 55 -40.92 -0.44 56.87
C ASN A 55 -40.58 0.65 55.84
N THR A 56 -41.14 1.86 55.96
CA THR A 56 -40.80 2.99 55.08
C THR A 56 -39.33 3.39 55.23
N LYS A 57 -38.79 3.45 56.45
CA LYS A 57 -37.35 3.72 56.68
C LYS A 57 -36.48 2.67 55.99
N SER A 58 -36.78 1.39 56.21
CA SER A 58 -36.04 0.30 55.57
C SER A 58 -36.08 0.35 54.04
N ARG A 59 -37.24 0.68 53.45
CA ARG A 59 -37.37 0.86 51.99
C ARG A 59 -36.55 2.03 51.47
N LEU A 60 -36.56 3.19 52.15
CA LEU A 60 -35.72 4.33 51.77
C LEU A 60 -34.23 4.02 51.89
N ASP A 61 -33.82 3.28 52.92
CA ASP A 61 -32.44 2.82 53.07
C ASP A 61 -32.04 1.89 51.92
N SER A 62 -32.91 0.94 51.56
CA SER A 62 -32.69 0.03 50.43
C SER A 62 -32.55 0.80 49.10
N VAL A 63 -33.44 1.76 48.83
CA VAL A 63 -33.35 2.64 47.65
C VAL A 63 -32.05 3.43 47.65
N SER A 64 -31.60 3.93 48.80
CA SER A 64 -30.33 4.66 48.92
C SER A 64 -29.14 3.79 48.52
N THR A 65 -29.09 2.55 49.01
CA THR A 65 -28.03 1.59 48.65
C THR A 65 -28.08 1.24 47.16
N GLN A 66 -29.28 1.10 46.59
CA GLN A 66 -29.44 0.85 45.16
C GLN A 66 -28.97 2.05 44.31
N LEU A 67 -29.31 3.28 44.69
CA LEU A 67 -28.79 4.49 44.02
C LEU A 67 -27.27 4.51 44.04
N ASP A 68 -26.64 4.20 45.18
CA ASP A 68 -25.19 4.13 45.30
C ASP A 68 -24.56 3.08 44.36
N ALA A 69 -25.13 1.89 44.33
CA ALA A 69 -24.66 0.83 43.44
C ALA A 69 -24.79 1.25 41.96
N LYS A 70 -25.91 1.87 41.58
CA LYS A 70 -26.15 2.29 40.19
C LYS A 70 -25.29 3.46 39.76
N ILE A 71 -25.02 4.42 40.66
CA ILE A 71 -24.07 5.51 40.41
C ILE A 71 -22.69 4.93 40.12
N ALA A 72 -22.20 4.03 40.98
CA ALA A 72 -20.89 3.41 40.78
C ALA A 72 -20.81 2.61 39.47
N GLU A 73 -21.86 1.84 39.16
CA GLU A 73 -21.96 1.03 37.94
C GLU A 73 -21.93 1.91 36.69
N ILE A 74 -22.80 2.93 36.59
CA ILE A 74 -22.84 3.85 35.46
C ILE A 74 -21.52 4.61 35.30
N GLN A 75 -20.93 5.06 36.41
CA GLN A 75 -19.65 5.79 36.36
C GLN A 75 -18.51 4.90 35.84
N SER A 76 -18.46 3.62 36.24
CA SER A 76 -17.48 2.66 35.71
C SER A 76 -17.69 2.34 34.24
N LEU A 77 -18.93 2.43 33.75
CA LEU A 77 -19.28 2.32 32.33
C LEU A 77 -19.06 3.63 31.55
N GLY A 78 -18.61 4.70 32.21
CA GLY A 78 -18.37 6.01 31.60
C GLY A 78 -19.61 6.87 31.37
N GLY A 79 -20.76 6.49 31.95
CA GLY A 79 -22.01 7.23 31.82
C GLY A 79 -22.15 8.38 32.82
N ARG A 80 -23.17 9.22 32.60
CA ARG A 80 -23.47 10.38 33.47
C ARG A 80 -24.33 9.98 34.67
N VAL A 81 -24.00 10.50 35.85
CA VAL A 81 -24.66 10.14 37.13
C VAL A 81 -25.36 11.30 37.83
N ASP A 82 -25.35 12.51 37.25
CA ASP A 82 -25.84 13.75 37.87
C ASP A 82 -27.26 13.61 38.43
N GLU A 83 -28.15 12.97 37.68
CA GLU A 83 -29.56 12.77 38.05
C GLU A 83 -29.74 11.80 39.23
N LEU A 84 -28.95 10.71 39.26
CA LEU A 84 -28.97 9.76 40.37
C LEU A 84 -28.38 10.37 41.65
N VAL A 85 -27.34 11.21 41.51
CA VAL A 85 -26.76 11.95 42.63
C VAL A 85 -27.78 12.93 43.21
N ALA A 86 -28.47 13.70 42.36
CA ALA A 86 -29.52 14.62 42.81
C ALA A 86 -30.69 13.87 43.48
N ALA A 87 -31.12 12.75 42.91
CA ALA A 87 -32.15 11.89 43.51
C ALA A 87 -31.71 11.34 44.87
N LYS A 88 -30.43 10.95 45.02
CA LYS A 88 -29.87 10.48 46.29
C LYS A 88 -29.85 11.60 47.35
N GLU A 89 -29.43 12.81 46.98
CA GLU A 89 -29.46 13.96 47.89
C GLU A 89 -30.90 14.27 48.36
N GLN A 90 -31.87 14.17 47.45
CA GLN A 90 -33.28 14.37 47.78
C GLN A 90 -33.82 13.24 48.68
N LEU A 91 -33.41 12.00 48.44
CA LEU A 91 -33.75 10.85 49.28
C LEU A 91 -33.21 11.00 50.70
N GLU A 92 -31.98 11.50 50.86
CA GLU A 92 -31.38 11.75 52.17
C GLU A 92 -32.11 12.88 52.93
N LYS A 93 -32.59 13.91 52.22
CA LYS A 93 -33.48 14.93 52.81
C LYS A 93 -34.80 14.30 53.25
N ASP A 94 -35.38 13.40 52.46
CA ASP A 94 -36.62 12.71 52.78
C ASP A 94 -36.48 11.76 53.98
N LYS A 95 -35.35 11.04 54.11
CA LYS A 95 -35.03 10.19 55.27
C LYS A 95 -34.90 11.00 56.56
N LYS A 96 -34.25 12.16 56.50
CA LYS A 96 -34.15 13.09 57.64
C LYS A 96 -35.52 13.66 58.00
N ALA A 97 -36.31 14.08 57.02
CA ALA A 97 -37.67 14.56 57.22
C ALA A 97 -38.58 13.50 57.85
N LEU A 98 -38.46 12.23 57.43
CA LEU A 98 -39.22 11.11 57.99
C LEU A 98 -38.86 10.85 59.46
N THR A 99 -37.58 10.97 59.80
CA THR A 99 -37.10 10.78 61.18
C THR A 99 -37.57 11.87 62.12
N ASN A 100 -37.70 13.11 61.63
CA ASN A 100 -38.11 14.27 62.41
C ASN A 100 -39.62 14.57 62.32
N ALA A 101 -40.40 13.75 61.61
CA ALA A 101 -41.81 14.00 61.35
C ALA A 101 -42.67 13.82 62.62
N LYS A 102 -43.43 14.86 62.99
CA LYS A 102 -44.42 14.79 64.07
C LYS A 102 -45.66 13.95 63.69
N PHE A 103 -45.96 13.85 62.40
CA PHE A 103 -47.05 13.05 61.85
C PHE A 103 -46.57 12.24 60.64
N PHE A 104 -46.76 10.93 60.67
CA PHE A 104 -46.36 10.03 59.58
C PHE A 104 -47.48 9.86 58.54
N ASN A 105 -47.17 10.24 57.29
CA ASN A 105 -48.04 10.05 56.13
C ASN A 105 -47.46 8.99 55.18
N SER A 106 -47.91 7.74 55.33
CA SER A 106 -47.47 6.61 54.49
C SER A 106 -47.64 6.89 53.00
N LYS A 107 -48.80 7.38 52.57
CA LYS A 107 -49.12 7.57 51.14
C LYS A 107 -48.13 8.51 50.44
N GLN A 108 -47.68 9.55 51.13
CA GLN A 108 -46.71 10.50 50.58
C GLN A 108 -45.33 9.85 50.39
N TYR A 109 -44.84 9.11 51.37
CA TYR A 109 -43.55 8.43 51.26
C TYR A 109 -43.60 7.25 50.30
N ASP A 110 -44.74 6.55 50.22
CA ASP A 110 -44.96 5.51 49.21
C ASP A 110 -44.90 6.08 47.78
N ALA A 111 -45.45 7.27 47.54
CA ALA A 111 -45.34 7.95 46.25
C ALA A 111 -43.88 8.34 45.92
N LYS A 112 -43.15 8.94 46.86
CA LYS A 112 -41.73 9.28 46.68
C LYS A 112 -40.86 8.05 46.43
N ILE A 113 -41.05 6.98 47.21
CA ILE A 113 -40.34 5.71 46.99
C ILE A 113 -40.64 5.18 45.59
N LYS A 114 -41.90 5.27 45.13
CA LYS A 114 -42.28 4.84 43.78
C LYS A 114 -41.55 5.64 42.70
N GLU A 115 -41.36 6.95 42.89
CA GLU A 115 -40.59 7.80 41.97
C GLU A 115 -39.11 7.38 41.94
N TYR A 116 -38.48 7.18 43.09
CA TYR A 116 -37.08 6.72 43.14
C TYR A 116 -36.89 5.33 42.51
N VAL A 117 -37.83 4.40 42.75
CA VAL A 117 -37.81 3.06 42.16
C VAL A 117 -38.02 3.13 40.64
N ALA A 118 -38.87 4.04 40.16
CA ALA A 118 -39.04 4.26 38.72
C ALA A 118 -37.75 4.77 38.07
N LEU A 119 -37.07 5.73 38.70
CA LEU A 119 -35.77 6.23 38.24
C LEU A 119 -34.70 5.12 38.21
N LEU A 120 -34.62 4.30 39.27
CA LEU A 120 -33.71 3.16 39.31
C LEU A 120 -33.96 2.18 38.15
N THR A 121 -35.24 1.89 37.87
CA THR A 121 -35.65 1.00 36.76
C THR A 121 -35.27 1.58 35.40
N GLU A 122 -35.42 2.89 35.20
CA GLU A 122 -34.97 3.57 33.98
C GLU A 122 -33.45 3.47 33.83
N LYS A 123 -32.69 3.70 34.91
CA LYS A 123 -31.23 3.61 34.86
C LYS A 123 -30.72 2.18 34.69
N ASP A 124 -31.46 1.17 35.10
CA ASP A 124 -31.16 -0.22 34.76
C ASP A 124 -31.15 -0.46 33.24
N GLN A 125 -32.07 0.18 32.50
CA GLN A 125 -32.08 0.10 31.03
C GLN A 125 -30.85 0.80 30.43
N VAL A 126 -30.48 1.97 30.97
CA VAL A 126 -29.28 2.70 30.55
C VAL A 126 -28.01 1.89 30.79
N ILE A 127 -27.90 1.22 31.94
CA ILE A 127 -26.77 0.35 32.27
C ILE A 127 -26.69 -0.82 31.30
N ALA A 128 -27.82 -1.47 30.99
CA ALA A 128 -27.86 -2.56 30.03
C ALA A 128 -27.40 -2.09 28.64
N GLN A 129 -27.83 -0.90 28.21
CA GLN A 129 -27.40 -0.30 26.95
C GLN A 129 -25.91 0.02 26.94
N LEU A 130 -25.39 0.68 27.98
CA LEU A 130 -23.97 1.02 28.09
C LEU A 130 -23.08 -0.24 28.12
N LYS A 131 -23.51 -1.31 28.77
CA LYS A 131 -22.80 -2.59 28.74
C LYS A 131 -22.76 -3.18 27.34
N SER A 132 -23.90 -3.24 26.66
CA SER A 132 -23.97 -3.76 25.29
C SER A 132 -23.14 -2.95 24.31
N GLU A 133 -23.14 -1.62 24.46
CA GLU A 133 -22.33 -0.72 23.63
C GLU A 133 -20.84 -0.90 23.91
N ASN A 134 -20.42 -0.97 25.18
CA ASN A 134 -19.03 -1.22 25.55
C ASN A 134 -18.53 -2.60 25.06
N GLU A 135 -19.37 -3.65 25.15
CA GLU A 135 -19.05 -4.96 24.58
C GLU A 135 -18.86 -4.88 23.06
N SER A 136 -19.75 -4.18 22.35
CA SER A 136 -19.64 -3.97 20.91
C SER A 136 -18.38 -3.18 20.53
N LEU A 137 -18.10 -2.08 21.23
CA LEU A 137 -16.91 -1.25 21.02
C LEU A 137 -15.62 -2.02 21.30
N THR A 138 -15.63 -2.86 22.33
CA THR A 138 -14.49 -3.75 22.65
C THR A 138 -14.28 -4.77 21.54
N ALA A 139 -15.34 -5.41 21.05
CA ALA A 139 -15.25 -6.36 19.94
C ALA A 139 -14.74 -5.70 18.64
N GLN A 140 -15.22 -4.49 18.34
CA GLN A 140 -14.74 -3.71 17.20
C GLN A 140 -13.26 -3.33 17.36
N THR A 141 -12.85 -2.90 18.56
CA THR A 141 -11.45 -2.54 18.83
C THR A 141 -10.51 -3.74 18.66
N VAL A 142 -10.91 -4.92 19.15
CA VAL A 142 -10.14 -6.16 18.97
C VAL A 142 -10.05 -6.53 17.48
N THR A 143 -11.15 -6.41 16.74
CA THR A 143 -11.18 -6.70 15.30
C THR A 143 -10.26 -5.75 14.52
N LEU A 144 -10.40 -4.45 14.75
CA LEU A 144 -9.56 -3.42 14.11
C LEU A 144 -8.08 -3.57 14.48
N SER A 145 -7.76 -3.95 15.72
CA SER A 145 -6.39 -4.23 16.13
C SER A 145 -5.80 -5.41 15.34
N LYS A 146 -6.58 -6.48 15.18
CA LYS A 146 -6.16 -7.66 14.41
C LYS A 146 -5.99 -7.36 12.92
N GLU A 147 -6.92 -6.63 12.32
CA GLU A 147 -6.81 -6.18 10.92
C GLU A 147 -5.57 -5.31 10.72
N LYS A 148 -5.30 -4.38 11.64
CA LYS A 148 -4.09 -3.55 11.61
C LYS A 148 -2.81 -4.39 11.68
N GLU A 149 -2.76 -5.41 12.54
CA GLU A 149 -1.61 -6.32 12.62
C GLU A 149 -1.38 -7.06 11.30
N VAL A 150 -2.45 -7.58 10.69
CA VAL A 150 -2.36 -8.25 9.37
C VAL A 150 -1.85 -7.27 8.31
N LEU A 151 -2.41 -6.06 8.22
CA LEU A 151 -1.98 -5.06 7.25
C LEU A 151 -0.51 -4.65 7.42
N VAL A 152 -0.01 -4.60 8.66
CA VAL A 152 1.41 -4.32 8.94
C VAL A 152 2.29 -5.46 8.44
N GLN A 153 1.89 -6.71 8.62
CA GLN A 153 2.61 -7.87 8.12
C GLN A 153 2.63 -7.92 6.59
N GLU A 154 1.48 -7.74 5.94
CA GLU A 154 1.37 -7.70 4.47
C GLU A 154 2.22 -6.59 3.87
N LYS A 155 2.22 -5.39 4.49
CA LYS A 155 3.07 -4.28 4.07
C LYS A 155 4.56 -4.64 4.15
N GLN A 156 4.98 -5.35 5.20
CA GLN A 156 6.38 -5.75 5.36
C GLN A 156 6.81 -6.73 4.26
N VAL A 157 5.99 -7.76 3.99
CA VAL A 157 6.22 -8.72 2.90
C VAL A 157 6.33 -7.99 1.56
N PHE A 158 5.41 -7.06 1.27
CA PHE A 158 5.42 -6.29 0.03
C PHE A 158 6.69 -5.44 -0.13
N ILE A 159 7.21 -4.85 0.95
CA ILE A 159 8.46 -4.09 0.93
C ILE A 159 9.65 -5.00 0.61
N GLU A 160 9.69 -6.19 1.19
CA GLU A 160 10.76 -7.17 0.96
C GLU A 160 10.76 -7.66 -0.50
N GLU A 161 9.59 -8.03 -1.04
CA GLU A 161 9.44 -8.44 -2.44
C GLU A 161 9.85 -7.32 -3.41
N ASN A 162 9.39 -6.09 -3.18
CA ASN A 162 9.72 -4.94 -4.03
C ASN A 162 11.22 -4.62 -3.99
N THR A 163 11.85 -4.75 -2.82
CA THR A 163 13.30 -4.57 -2.68
C THR A 163 14.07 -5.67 -3.43
N GLY A 164 13.61 -6.93 -3.34
CA GLY A 164 14.16 -8.05 -4.10
C GLY A 164 14.07 -7.83 -5.62
N LEU A 165 12.88 -7.48 -6.12
CA LEU A 165 12.63 -7.21 -7.53
C LEU A 165 13.47 -6.05 -8.07
N LYS A 166 13.69 -4.99 -7.29
CA LYS A 166 14.59 -3.90 -7.67
C LYS A 166 16.03 -4.39 -7.82
N GLY A 167 16.52 -5.19 -6.87
CA GLY A 167 17.86 -5.76 -6.94
C GLY A 167 18.06 -6.69 -8.15
N GLU A 168 17.06 -7.52 -8.47
CA GLU A 168 17.10 -8.36 -9.68
C GLU A 168 17.09 -7.53 -10.96
N LYS A 169 16.26 -6.49 -11.03
CA LYS A 169 16.22 -5.58 -12.17
C LYS A 169 17.56 -4.88 -12.41
N GLU A 170 18.22 -4.43 -11.36
CA GLU A 170 19.55 -3.80 -11.45
C GLU A 170 20.59 -4.78 -12.00
N LYS A 171 20.64 -6.01 -11.46
CA LYS A 171 21.54 -7.07 -11.96
C LYS A 171 21.28 -7.41 -13.42
N LEU A 172 20.01 -7.52 -13.83
CA LEU A 172 19.65 -7.80 -15.22
C LEU A 172 20.07 -6.65 -16.14
N THR A 173 19.86 -5.40 -15.71
CA THR A 173 20.25 -4.21 -16.46
C THR A 173 21.77 -4.16 -16.69
N GLN A 174 22.56 -4.44 -15.64
CA GLN A 174 24.02 -4.53 -15.76
C GLN A 174 24.43 -5.66 -16.70
N THR A 175 23.83 -6.84 -16.55
CA THR A 175 24.11 -8.00 -17.41
C THR A 175 23.81 -7.71 -18.88
N VAL A 176 22.70 -7.02 -19.18
CA VAL A 176 22.35 -6.61 -20.55
C VAL A 176 23.36 -5.62 -21.10
N ALA A 177 23.79 -4.62 -20.31
CA ALA A 177 24.79 -3.65 -20.72
C ALA A 177 26.15 -4.32 -21.02
N ASP A 178 26.56 -5.27 -20.19
CA ASP A 178 27.79 -6.04 -20.37
C ASP A 178 27.73 -6.91 -21.63
N TYR A 179 26.62 -7.61 -21.86
CA TYR A 179 26.44 -8.41 -23.07
C TYR A 179 26.39 -7.55 -24.33
N SER A 180 25.73 -6.41 -24.28
CA SER A 180 25.71 -5.47 -25.40
C SER A 180 27.13 -5.00 -25.74
N SER A 181 27.89 -4.60 -24.72
CA SER A 181 29.27 -4.12 -24.90
C SER A 181 30.19 -5.21 -25.45
N LYS A 182 30.08 -6.45 -24.93
CA LYS A 182 30.80 -7.61 -25.46
C LYS A 182 30.39 -7.93 -26.89
N ASN A 183 29.11 -7.86 -27.21
CA ASN A 183 28.62 -8.12 -28.56
C ASN A 183 29.12 -7.07 -29.55
N ASP A 184 29.17 -5.79 -29.16
CA ASP A 184 29.74 -4.72 -29.97
C ASP A 184 31.24 -4.92 -30.20
N GLU A 185 31.98 -5.31 -29.16
CA GLU A 185 33.41 -5.64 -29.26
C GLU A 185 33.65 -6.83 -30.19
N LEU A 186 32.89 -7.91 -30.02
CA LEU A 186 32.96 -9.10 -30.86
C LEU A 186 32.59 -8.77 -32.31
N THR A 187 31.55 -7.97 -32.53
CA THR A 187 31.14 -7.52 -33.87
C THR A 187 32.25 -6.75 -34.55
N LYS A 188 32.94 -5.84 -33.84
CA LYS A 188 34.10 -5.10 -34.37
C LYS A 188 35.25 -6.04 -34.72
N LYS A 189 35.57 -7.00 -33.86
CA LYS A 189 36.63 -8.00 -34.08
C LYS A 189 36.31 -8.90 -35.28
N VAL A 190 35.07 -9.39 -35.38
CA VAL A 190 34.59 -10.22 -36.50
C VAL A 190 34.67 -9.42 -37.80
N LYS A 191 34.16 -8.18 -37.85
CA LYS A 191 34.28 -7.33 -39.05
C LYS A 191 35.73 -7.10 -39.48
N ALA A 192 36.62 -6.77 -38.54
CA ALA A 192 38.03 -6.56 -38.84
C ALA A 192 38.74 -7.85 -39.30
N GLY A 193 38.35 -9.00 -38.77
CA GLY A 193 38.88 -10.31 -39.17
C GLY A 193 38.33 -10.81 -40.50
N ALA A 194 37.07 -10.51 -40.82
CA ALA A 194 36.37 -10.94 -42.02
C ALA A 194 36.69 -10.13 -43.28
N GLN A 195 37.45 -9.03 -43.15
CA GLN A 195 37.85 -8.21 -44.30
C GLN A 195 38.59 -9.05 -45.36
N LEU A 196 38.29 -8.80 -46.64
CA LEU A 196 39.07 -9.36 -47.74
C LEU A 196 40.51 -8.83 -47.73
N LYS A 197 41.44 -9.67 -48.18
CA LYS A 197 42.83 -9.28 -48.46
C LYS A 197 43.17 -9.71 -49.87
N ALA A 198 43.78 -8.82 -50.65
CA ALA A 198 44.31 -9.14 -51.97
C ALA A 198 45.83 -9.28 -51.85
N GLN A 199 46.34 -10.46 -52.23
CA GLN A 199 47.77 -10.77 -52.24
C GLN A 199 48.29 -10.79 -53.67
N ASN A 200 49.60 -10.57 -53.80
CA ASN A 200 50.31 -10.69 -55.08
C ASN A 200 49.68 -9.82 -56.20
N LEU A 201 49.27 -8.59 -55.88
CA LEU A 201 48.74 -7.68 -56.89
C LEU A 201 49.82 -7.32 -57.90
N GLN A 202 49.65 -7.79 -59.13
CA GLN A 202 50.50 -7.54 -60.27
C GLN A 202 49.74 -6.77 -61.34
N VAL A 203 50.43 -5.81 -61.96
CA VAL A 203 49.88 -4.96 -63.02
C VAL A 203 50.61 -5.24 -64.32
N TYR A 204 49.90 -5.77 -65.30
CA TYR A 204 50.43 -6.07 -66.63
C TYR A 204 49.91 -5.07 -67.66
N ALA A 205 50.73 -4.79 -68.66
CA ALA A 205 50.29 -4.07 -69.85
C ALA A 205 49.74 -5.07 -70.87
N VAL A 206 48.54 -4.82 -71.38
CA VAL A 206 47.92 -5.60 -72.45
C VAL A 206 47.88 -4.72 -73.70
N LYS A 207 48.32 -5.28 -74.82
CA LYS A 207 48.23 -4.64 -76.13
C LYS A 207 46.87 -4.89 -76.79
N ALA A 208 46.53 -4.10 -77.80
CA ALA A 208 45.31 -4.26 -78.61
C ALA A 208 45.16 -5.67 -79.22
N ASN A 209 46.28 -6.36 -79.48
CA ASN A 209 46.29 -7.74 -79.98
C ASN A 209 46.21 -8.82 -78.87
N GLY A 210 45.89 -8.44 -77.63
CA GLY A 210 45.79 -9.33 -76.48
C GLY A 210 47.14 -9.77 -75.88
N LYS A 211 48.29 -9.37 -76.44
CA LYS A 211 49.59 -9.77 -75.90
C LYS A 211 49.84 -9.09 -74.55
N VAL A 212 49.90 -9.90 -73.50
CA VAL A 212 50.23 -9.47 -72.13
C VAL A 212 51.74 -9.30 -71.99
N LYS A 213 52.15 -8.18 -71.40
CA LYS A 213 53.55 -7.89 -71.08
C LYS A 213 53.69 -7.70 -69.58
N ASP A 214 54.67 -8.42 -69.04
CA ASP A 214 55.10 -8.36 -67.64
C ASP A 214 56.37 -7.49 -67.47
N GLY A 215 56.74 -7.23 -66.22
CA GLY A 215 57.98 -6.57 -65.80
C GLY A 215 57.78 -5.24 -65.10
N GLY A 216 56.52 -4.82 -64.83
CA GLY A 216 56.17 -3.62 -64.06
C GLY A 216 56.64 -2.29 -64.66
N LYS A 217 57.29 -2.31 -65.84
CA LYS A 217 57.85 -1.15 -66.54
C LYS A 217 57.45 -1.20 -68.01
N TYR A 218 56.60 -0.28 -68.42
CA TYR A 218 55.97 -0.29 -69.74
C TYR A 218 56.25 1.02 -70.48
N ARG A 219 56.30 0.97 -71.81
CA ARG A 219 56.37 2.20 -72.61
C ARG A 219 54.95 2.67 -72.86
N ALA A 220 54.63 3.95 -72.73
CA ALA A 220 53.27 4.48 -72.88
C ALA A 220 52.56 3.97 -74.15
N LYS A 221 53.26 3.99 -75.31
CA LYS A 221 52.76 3.52 -76.62
C LYS A 221 52.47 2.01 -76.71
N LYS A 222 52.79 1.23 -75.67
CA LYS A 222 52.64 -0.23 -75.64
C LYS A 222 51.64 -0.68 -74.55
N VAL A 223 50.87 0.24 -74.00
CA VAL A 223 49.84 -0.02 -72.99
C VAL A 223 48.49 0.40 -73.57
N ASP A 224 47.74 -0.55 -74.10
CA ASP A 224 46.38 -0.30 -74.59
C ASP A 224 45.37 -0.53 -73.44
N GLN A 225 45.60 -1.56 -72.63
CA GLN A 225 44.86 -1.85 -71.39
C GLN A 225 45.81 -2.25 -70.26
N LEU A 226 45.36 -2.13 -69.03
CA LEU A 226 46.00 -2.72 -67.86
C LEU A 226 45.23 -3.97 -67.43
N LYS A 227 45.96 -5.04 -67.12
CA LYS A 227 45.44 -6.23 -66.45
C LYS A 227 45.96 -6.24 -65.02
N LEU A 228 45.05 -6.19 -64.06
CA LEU A 228 45.32 -6.31 -62.64
C LEU A 228 45.05 -7.75 -62.24
N ALA A 229 46.08 -8.49 -61.85
CA ALA A 229 45.92 -9.85 -61.34
C ALA A 229 46.32 -9.92 -59.87
N PHE A 230 45.50 -10.55 -59.05
CA PHE A 230 45.77 -10.74 -57.63
C PHE A 230 45.07 -12.00 -57.13
N THR A 231 45.50 -12.49 -55.98
CA THR A 231 44.90 -13.65 -55.31
C THR A 231 44.05 -13.16 -54.14
N LEU A 232 42.82 -13.67 -54.03
CA LEU A 232 41.99 -13.56 -52.84
C LEU A 232 42.15 -14.85 -52.03
N PRO A 233 42.98 -14.86 -50.97
CA PRO A 233 43.18 -16.02 -50.13
C PRO A 233 41.90 -16.36 -49.38
N SER A 234 41.83 -17.60 -48.93
CA SER A 234 40.73 -18.14 -48.15
C SER A 234 40.73 -17.52 -46.75
N ASN A 235 39.54 -17.12 -46.28
CA ASN A 235 39.31 -16.60 -44.95
C ASN A 235 38.05 -17.28 -44.36
N PRO A 236 38.18 -18.13 -43.32
CA PRO A 236 37.06 -18.89 -42.75
C PRO A 236 35.89 -18.04 -42.25
N ILE A 237 36.14 -16.78 -41.91
CA ILE A 237 35.14 -15.85 -41.36
C ILE A 237 34.64 -14.81 -42.36
N THR A 238 35.13 -14.82 -43.61
CA THR A 238 34.59 -13.99 -44.70
C THR A 238 33.43 -14.71 -45.38
N GLU A 239 32.32 -14.00 -45.58
CA GLU A 239 31.13 -14.54 -46.25
C GLU A 239 31.40 -14.86 -47.74
N LYS A 240 30.87 -16.00 -48.18
CA LYS A 240 30.98 -16.47 -49.57
C LYS A 240 29.86 -15.86 -50.41
N GLU A 241 30.15 -14.75 -51.07
CA GLU A 241 29.18 -13.99 -51.85
C GLU A 241 29.86 -13.18 -52.96
N ASN A 242 29.08 -12.42 -53.72
CA ASN A 242 29.60 -11.47 -54.69
C ASN A 242 30.18 -10.24 -53.98
N LYS A 243 31.50 -10.04 -54.09
CA LYS A 243 32.23 -8.91 -53.51
C LYS A 243 32.54 -7.88 -54.59
N GLU A 244 32.28 -6.61 -54.29
CA GLU A 244 32.64 -5.50 -55.18
C GLU A 244 34.06 -5.03 -54.87
N ILE A 245 34.93 -5.03 -55.88
CA ILE A 245 36.31 -4.57 -55.80
C ILE A 245 36.43 -3.28 -56.58
N MET A 246 36.72 -2.21 -55.85
CA MET A 246 37.00 -0.88 -56.38
C MET A 246 38.51 -0.74 -56.58
N VAL A 247 38.91 -0.30 -57.76
CA VAL A 247 40.31 -0.09 -58.15
C VAL A 247 40.56 1.39 -58.22
N ARG A 248 41.61 1.84 -57.55
CA ARG A 248 42.07 3.23 -57.58
C ARG A 248 43.48 3.28 -58.15
N ILE A 249 43.64 3.88 -59.31
CA ILE A 249 44.95 4.05 -59.97
C ILE A 249 45.37 5.51 -59.83
N MET A 250 46.48 5.74 -59.14
CA MET A 250 47.06 7.07 -58.94
C MET A 250 48.30 7.26 -59.79
N ASP A 251 48.45 8.43 -60.39
CA ASP A 251 49.67 8.82 -61.12
C ASP A 251 50.80 9.27 -60.19
N SER A 252 51.90 9.74 -60.77
CA SER A 252 53.09 10.17 -60.04
C SER A 252 52.86 11.37 -59.13
N ASP A 253 51.82 12.16 -59.41
CA ASP A 253 51.45 13.34 -58.64
C ASP A 253 50.42 12.98 -57.55
N GLY A 254 50.02 11.71 -57.46
CA GLY A 254 49.01 11.22 -56.53
C GLY A 254 47.58 11.47 -56.98
N ALA A 255 47.37 11.97 -58.20
CA ALA A 255 46.04 12.19 -58.75
C ALA A 255 45.43 10.85 -59.19
N VAL A 256 44.18 10.60 -58.79
CA VAL A 256 43.43 9.42 -59.23
C VAL A 256 43.06 9.57 -60.69
N ILE A 257 43.32 8.54 -61.49
CA ILE A 257 42.81 8.46 -62.84
C ILE A 257 41.30 8.27 -62.75
N THR A 258 40.56 9.27 -63.18
CA THR A 258 39.11 9.24 -63.28
C THR A 258 38.68 9.43 -64.74
N ASP A 259 37.79 8.56 -65.19
CA ASP A 259 37.10 8.68 -66.46
C ASP A 259 35.69 8.08 -66.28
N SER A 260 34.67 8.94 -66.42
CA SER A 260 33.27 8.55 -66.29
C SER A 260 32.86 7.50 -67.33
N ALA A 261 33.52 7.46 -68.49
CA ALA A 261 33.27 6.46 -69.53
C ALA A 261 33.78 5.06 -69.13
N THR A 262 34.73 4.97 -68.20
CA THR A 262 35.33 3.70 -67.74
C THR A 262 34.79 3.23 -66.38
N GLY A 263 33.71 3.86 -65.92
CA GLY A 263 33.01 3.53 -64.68
C GLY A 263 33.57 4.16 -63.41
N SER A 264 34.41 5.21 -63.52
CA SER A 264 34.90 5.94 -62.34
C SER A 264 33.75 6.62 -61.59
N SER A 265 33.81 6.58 -60.26
CA SER A 265 32.90 7.33 -59.38
C SER A 265 33.57 7.58 -58.03
N VAL A 266 32.80 8.10 -57.07
CA VAL A 266 33.23 8.30 -55.69
C VAL A 266 32.67 7.20 -54.79
N PHE A 267 33.40 6.87 -53.74
CA PHE A 267 32.96 6.00 -52.66
C PHE A 267 33.38 6.60 -51.32
N ASN A 268 32.64 6.26 -50.26
CA ASN A 268 33.00 6.67 -48.91
C ASN A 268 34.00 5.67 -48.31
N PHE A 269 35.12 6.17 -47.82
CA PHE A 269 36.11 5.41 -47.08
C PHE A 269 36.53 6.23 -45.86
N ASP A 270 36.38 5.65 -44.66
CA ASP A 270 36.73 6.32 -43.40
C ASP A 270 36.11 7.73 -43.26
N GLY A 271 34.85 7.87 -43.69
CA GLY A 271 34.11 9.13 -43.66
C GLY A 271 34.52 10.16 -44.73
N LYS A 272 35.46 9.82 -45.63
CA LYS A 272 35.92 10.69 -46.72
C LYS A 272 35.44 10.18 -48.06
N GLU A 273 35.03 11.09 -48.94
CA GLU A 273 34.76 10.75 -50.33
C GLU A 273 36.09 10.57 -51.08
N MET A 274 36.30 9.38 -51.63
CA MET A 274 37.46 9.05 -52.45
C MET A 274 36.98 8.65 -53.84
N ALA A 275 37.71 9.05 -54.87
CA ALA A 275 37.45 8.59 -56.23
C ALA A 275 38.08 7.21 -56.47
N TYR A 276 37.38 6.35 -57.22
CA TYR A 276 37.93 5.11 -57.78
C TYR A 276 37.96 5.19 -59.32
N THR A 277 38.91 4.49 -59.94
CA THR A 277 39.14 4.47 -61.39
C THR A 277 38.17 3.52 -62.09
N THR A 278 38.02 2.30 -61.57
CA THR A 278 37.05 1.33 -62.08
C THR A 278 36.63 0.39 -60.95
N LYS A 279 35.56 -0.37 -61.14
CA LYS A 279 35.10 -1.38 -60.17
C LYS A 279 34.66 -2.64 -60.88
N GLY A 280 34.72 -3.77 -60.18
CA GLY A 280 34.23 -5.04 -60.69
C GLY A 280 33.71 -5.92 -59.58
N THR A 281 32.84 -6.86 -59.93
CA THR A 281 32.27 -7.82 -59.00
C THR A 281 32.98 -9.16 -59.14
N VAL A 282 33.34 -9.77 -58.01
CA VAL A 282 33.98 -11.07 -57.94
C VAL A 282 33.16 -11.96 -57.02
N THR A 283 32.75 -13.13 -57.50
CA THR A 283 32.15 -14.15 -56.64
C THR A 283 33.24 -14.75 -55.76
N TYR A 284 33.25 -14.45 -54.46
CA TYR A 284 34.23 -14.97 -53.51
C TYR A 284 33.81 -16.36 -53.02
N THR A 285 34.52 -17.40 -53.45
CA THR A 285 34.21 -18.79 -53.08
C THR A 285 35.06 -19.37 -51.94
N ASN A 286 35.97 -18.56 -51.37
CA ASN A 286 36.85 -18.94 -50.25
C ASN A 286 37.74 -20.16 -50.56
N ASN A 287 38.49 -20.07 -51.67
CA ASN A 287 39.28 -21.14 -52.27
C ASN A 287 40.58 -20.64 -52.94
N ASP A 288 41.22 -19.62 -52.37
CA ASP A 288 42.46 -19.01 -52.88
C ASP A 288 42.39 -18.59 -54.36
N GLN A 289 41.24 -18.05 -54.78
CA GLN A 289 40.98 -17.75 -56.18
C GLN A 289 41.83 -16.59 -56.72
N ASN A 290 42.31 -16.76 -57.95
CA ASN A 290 42.95 -15.70 -58.70
C ASN A 290 41.88 -14.84 -59.39
N VAL A 291 42.04 -13.53 -59.29
CA VAL A 291 41.14 -12.52 -59.86
C VAL A 291 41.91 -11.73 -60.88
N GLU A 292 41.27 -11.47 -62.03
CA GLU A 292 41.81 -10.65 -63.09
C GLU A 292 40.81 -9.53 -63.43
N MET A 293 41.26 -8.29 -63.43
CA MET A 293 40.47 -7.12 -63.81
C MET A 293 41.16 -6.37 -64.95
N LEU A 294 40.41 -6.00 -65.98
CA LEU A 294 40.92 -5.23 -67.12
C LEU A 294 40.47 -3.78 -67.01
N TYR A 295 41.38 -2.86 -67.31
CA TYR A 295 41.12 -1.43 -67.35
C TYR A 295 41.66 -0.81 -68.63
N ALA A 296 40.82 -0.14 -69.39
CA ALA A 296 41.19 0.60 -70.59
C ALA A 296 41.04 2.10 -70.31
N ARG A 297 42.13 2.87 -70.35
CA ARG A 297 42.12 4.29 -69.98
C ARG A 297 41.48 5.22 -71.02
N GLY A 298 41.34 4.79 -72.28
CA GLY A 298 40.89 5.65 -73.39
C GLY A 298 41.87 6.75 -73.81
N ALA A 299 42.89 7.06 -73.00
CA ALA A 299 43.94 8.05 -73.28
C ALA A 299 45.34 7.50 -72.97
N ALA A 300 46.37 8.12 -73.58
CA ALA A 300 47.76 7.74 -73.38
C ALA A 300 48.22 8.00 -71.94
N TYR A 301 49.02 7.07 -71.39
CA TYR A 301 49.65 7.25 -70.08
C TYR A 301 50.81 8.24 -70.14
N ARG A 302 50.93 9.10 -69.13
CA ARG A 302 52.13 9.94 -68.93
C ARG A 302 53.25 9.07 -68.36
N ALA A 303 54.50 9.44 -68.65
CA ALA A 303 55.64 8.78 -68.02
C ALA A 303 55.64 9.09 -66.52
N GLY A 304 55.89 8.09 -65.69
CA GLY A 304 55.84 8.22 -64.23
C GLY A 304 55.61 6.90 -63.50
N ASN A 305 55.70 6.96 -62.17
CA ASN A 305 55.32 5.87 -61.28
C ASN A 305 53.83 5.95 -61.00
N TYR A 306 53.15 4.81 -61.11
CA TYR A 306 51.73 4.69 -60.80
C TYR A 306 51.53 3.72 -59.64
N THR A 307 50.58 4.06 -58.76
CA THR A 307 50.16 3.21 -57.64
C THR A 307 48.76 2.69 -57.92
N VAL A 308 48.53 1.40 -57.67
CA VAL A 308 47.21 0.79 -57.73
C VAL A 308 46.82 0.37 -56.32
N GLU A 309 45.64 0.77 -55.89
CA GLU A 309 45.02 0.35 -54.63
C GLU A 309 43.71 -0.38 -54.92
N LEU A 310 43.44 -1.43 -54.17
CA LEU A 310 42.19 -2.18 -54.22
C LEU A 310 41.42 -1.93 -52.93
N TYR A 311 40.12 -1.70 -53.08
CA TYR A 311 39.19 -1.50 -51.97
C TYR A 311 38.00 -2.44 -52.11
N SER A 312 37.53 -2.99 -51.00
CA SER A 312 36.31 -3.79 -50.90
C SER A 312 35.77 -3.69 -49.48
N GLU A 313 34.45 -3.70 -49.32
CA GLU A 313 33.79 -3.71 -48.00
C GLU A 313 34.22 -2.56 -47.07
N GLY A 314 34.62 -1.42 -47.63
CA GLY A 314 35.11 -0.27 -46.86
C GLY A 314 36.55 -0.40 -46.35
N PHE A 315 37.31 -1.41 -46.79
CA PHE A 315 38.73 -1.61 -46.44
C PHE A 315 39.63 -1.50 -47.68
N LYS A 316 40.87 -1.03 -47.49
CA LYS A 316 41.93 -1.20 -48.49
C LYS A 316 42.43 -2.63 -48.41
N ILE A 317 42.15 -3.42 -49.45
CA ILE A 317 42.43 -4.86 -49.45
C ILE A 317 43.80 -5.20 -50.07
N GLY A 318 44.37 -4.31 -50.89
CA GLY A 318 45.66 -4.56 -51.53
C GLY A 318 46.25 -3.33 -52.20
N GLN A 319 47.53 -3.43 -52.55
CA GLN A 319 48.30 -2.39 -53.23
C GLN A 319 49.33 -2.99 -54.17
N GLY A 320 49.60 -2.30 -55.27
CA GLY A 320 50.64 -2.61 -56.24
C GLY A 320 51.13 -1.34 -56.95
N ASN A 321 52.12 -1.48 -57.82
CA ASN A 321 52.69 -0.35 -58.54
C ASN A 321 53.18 -0.78 -59.93
N PHE A 322 53.24 0.19 -60.85
CA PHE A 322 53.86 0.02 -62.16
C PHE A 322 54.47 1.34 -62.64
N ILE A 323 55.32 1.28 -63.64
CA ILE A 323 56.03 2.43 -64.19
C ILE A 323 55.73 2.56 -65.67
N ILE A 324 55.38 3.77 -66.09
CA ILE A 324 55.30 4.15 -67.50
C ILE A 324 56.54 4.96 -67.86
N LYS A 325 57.18 4.56 -68.96
CA LYS A 325 58.31 5.24 -69.61
C LYS A 325 57.88 5.86 -70.94
#